data_AF-A0A0G0RBV1-F1
#
_entry.id   AF-A0A0G0RBV1-F1
#
_cell.length_a   1.000
_cell.length_b   1.000
_cell.length_c   1.000
_cell.angle_alpha   90.00
_cell.angle_beta   90.00
_cell.angle_gamma   90.00
#
_symmetry.space_group_name_H-M   'P 1'
#
loop_
_entity.id
_entity.type
_entity.pdbx_description
1 polymer ?
#
loop_
_entity_poly.entity_id
_entity_poly.type
_entity_poly.pdbx_seq_one_letter_code
_entity_poly.pdbx_strand_id
1 'polypeptide(L)'
;MPTLVHTPQFIVDSKYKTMNHEPLTINRKPRGFTLIELLVVISIIGILAAFIVASFTSAQQKARDSKRKSDLDAVKKALVLASNDCTGGGYPVIGGFGGTEAKYVSLISLMQTLNYIKSTPQDPIQTGASAYNYDTSSGTTTADTCPDASGGRTTDSSTKFLLWATLENSNDPAADSASVGKSGIACGITSASAKRYYVCEQ
;
A
#
# COMPACT_ATOMS: atom_id res chain seq x y z
N MET A 1 -14.18 70.15 -63.62
CA MET A 1 -13.33 69.72 -64.75
C MET A 1 -11.99 69.23 -64.20
N PRO A 2 -11.72 67.92 -64.19
CA PRO A 2 -10.36 67.40 -64.09
C PRO A 2 -9.79 67.13 -65.48
N THR A 3 -8.57 67.60 -65.71
CA THR A 3 -7.80 67.47 -66.95
C THR A 3 -7.15 66.09 -67.06
N LEU A 4 -7.34 65.44 -68.21
CA LEU A 4 -6.58 64.26 -68.65
C LEU A 4 -5.12 64.63 -68.87
N VAL A 5 -4.21 64.01 -68.12
CA VAL A 5 -2.77 63.97 -68.44
C VAL A 5 -2.45 62.55 -68.87
N HIS A 6 -2.21 62.39 -70.17
CA HIS A 6 -1.75 61.17 -70.79
C HIS A 6 -0.22 61.11 -70.64
N THR A 7 0.29 60.18 -69.84
CA THR A 7 1.69 59.78 -69.88
C THR A 7 1.82 58.44 -70.62
N PRO A 8 2.78 58.31 -71.54
CA PRO A 8 2.91 57.13 -72.40
C PRO A 8 3.24 55.89 -71.57
N GLN A 9 2.59 54.77 -71.90
CA GLN A 9 2.97 53.47 -71.35
C GLN A 9 4.33 53.07 -71.92
N PHE A 10 5.33 53.02 -71.06
CA PHE A 10 6.64 52.47 -71.35
C PHE A 10 6.51 50.95 -71.51
N ILE A 11 6.57 50.47 -72.76
CA ILE A 11 6.57 49.04 -73.09
C ILE A 11 7.97 48.50 -72.78
N VAL A 12 8.11 47.78 -71.67
CA VAL A 12 9.28 46.93 -71.42
C VAL A 12 8.99 45.59 -72.08
N ASP A 13 9.59 45.35 -73.25
CA ASP A 13 9.64 44.02 -73.85
C ASP A 13 10.66 43.17 -73.08
N SER A 14 10.22 42.65 -71.93
CA SER A 14 11.04 41.74 -71.12
C SER A 14 10.95 40.35 -71.72
N LYS A 15 11.88 40.01 -72.61
CA LYS A 15 12.15 38.61 -72.99
C LYS A 15 12.82 37.85 -71.83
N TYR A 16 12.13 37.71 -70.70
CA TYR A 16 12.53 36.72 -69.71
C TYR A 16 11.91 35.38 -70.12
N LYS A 17 12.77 34.49 -70.63
CA LYS A 17 12.43 33.08 -70.79
C LYS A 17 12.11 32.56 -69.40
N THR A 18 10.83 32.25 -69.13
CA THR A 18 10.41 31.60 -67.89
C THR A 18 11.13 30.25 -67.82
N MET A 19 12.20 30.18 -67.04
CA MET A 19 12.77 28.90 -66.64
C MET A 19 11.71 28.25 -65.76
N ASN A 20 11.03 27.25 -66.31
CA ASN A 20 10.22 26.32 -65.54
C ASN A 20 11.15 25.66 -64.54
N HIS A 21 11.29 26.24 -63.35
CA HIS A 21 11.88 25.55 -62.22
C HIS A 21 10.87 24.50 -61.80
N GLU A 22 10.97 23.33 -62.42
CA GLU A 22 10.33 22.13 -61.90
C GLU A 22 10.84 21.97 -60.45
N PRO A 23 9.95 21.97 -59.44
CA PRO A 23 10.40 21.80 -58.07
C PRO A 23 11.09 20.45 -57.98
N LEU A 24 12.36 20.44 -57.61
CA LEU A 24 13.10 19.21 -57.30
C LEU A 24 12.46 18.58 -56.07
N THR A 25 11.41 17.79 -56.29
CA THR A 25 10.75 17.01 -55.26
C THR A 25 11.72 15.89 -54.87
N ILE A 26 12.39 16.08 -53.73
CA ILE A 26 13.26 15.05 -53.15
C ILE A 26 12.35 13.90 -52.73
N ASN A 27 12.23 12.89 -53.60
CA ASN A 27 11.51 11.65 -53.33
C ASN A 27 12.28 10.86 -52.28
N ARG A 28 12.00 11.15 -51.00
CA ARG A 28 12.52 10.36 -49.88
C ARG A 28 11.75 9.05 -49.86
N LYS A 29 12.38 7.99 -50.38
CA LYS A 29 11.86 6.62 -50.21
C LYS A 29 11.62 6.35 -48.73
N PRO A 30 10.42 5.92 -48.31
CA PRO A 30 10.20 5.52 -46.93
C PRO A 30 11.14 4.35 -46.62
N ARG A 31 12.02 4.53 -45.63
CA ARG A 31 12.85 3.46 -45.09
C ARG A 31 11.97 2.60 -44.19
N GLY A 32 11.63 1.40 -44.65
CA GLY A 32 10.97 0.40 -43.82
C GLY A 32 11.98 -0.28 -42.89
N PHE A 33 11.53 -0.68 -41.70
CA PHE A 33 12.32 -1.53 -40.81
C PHE A 33 12.59 -2.89 -41.48
N THR A 34 13.80 -3.40 -41.31
CA THR A 34 14.14 -4.75 -41.75
C THR A 34 13.51 -5.78 -40.80
N LEU A 35 13.19 -6.97 -41.30
CA LEU A 35 12.66 -8.06 -40.46
C LEU A 35 13.64 -8.44 -39.34
N ILE A 36 14.96 -8.33 -39.62
CA ILE A 36 15.99 -8.62 -38.63
C ILE A 36 16.08 -7.56 -37.53
N GLU A 37 15.87 -6.28 -37.85
CA GLU A 37 15.79 -5.21 -36.85
C GLU A 37 14.60 -5.43 -35.91
N LEU A 38 13.45 -5.83 -36.44
CA LEU A 38 12.31 -6.13 -35.59
C LEU A 38 12.55 -7.39 -34.74
N LEU A 39 13.17 -8.42 -35.31
CA LEU A 39 13.44 -9.69 -34.65
C LEU A 39 14.41 -9.53 -33.48
N VAL A 40 15.49 -8.74 -33.64
CA VAL A 40 16.44 -8.51 -32.55
C VAL A 40 15.83 -7.67 -31.43
N VAL A 41 14.91 -6.76 -31.74
CA VAL A 41 14.26 -5.92 -30.72
C VAL A 41 13.33 -6.76 -29.83
N ILE A 42 12.47 -7.59 -30.43
CA ILE A 42 11.57 -8.44 -29.64
C ILE A 42 12.34 -9.49 -28.83
N SER A 43 13.50 -9.96 -29.33
CA SER A 43 14.33 -10.91 -28.59
C SER A 43 14.98 -10.24 -27.36
N ILE A 44 15.50 -9.02 -27.49
CA ILE A 44 16.04 -8.26 -26.36
C ILE A 44 14.95 -7.93 -25.34
N ILE A 45 13.77 -7.46 -25.79
CA ILE A 45 12.63 -7.18 -24.90
C ILE A 45 12.20 -8.45 -24.16
N GLY A 46 12.17 -9.60 -24.84
CA GLY A 46 11.83 -10.89 -24.23
C GLY A 46 12.79 -11.29 -23.11
N ILE A 47 14.10 -11.12 -23.32
CA ILE A 47 15.12 -11.41 -22.30
C ILE A 47 14.96 -10.47 -21.10
N LEU A 48 14.81 -9.16 -21.34
CA LEU A 48 14.64 -8.17 -20.27
C LEU A 48 13.34 -8.38 -19.48
N ALA A 49 12.25 -8.70 -20.16
CA ALA A 49 10.95 -8.95 -19.53
C ALA A 49 11.00 -10.15 -18.56
N ALA A 50 11.73 -11.21 -18.91
CA ALA A 50 11.86 -12.39 -18.06
C ALA A 50 12.51 -12.07 -16.69
N PHE A 51 13.57 -11.25 -16.67
CA PHE A 51 14.23 -10.82 -15.42
C PHE A 51 13.31 -9.93 -14.56
N ILE A 52 12.54 -9.06 -15.18
CA ILE A 52 11.64 -8.14 -14.48
C ILE A 52 10.55 -8.91 -13.74
N VAL A 53 9.92 -9.90 -14.37
CA VAL A 53 8.82 -10.66 -13.74
C VAL A 53 9.26 -11.38 -12.45
N ALA A 54 10.46 -11.97 -12.44
CA ALA A 54 10.99 -12.66 -11.26
C ALA A 54 11.21 -11.69 -10.09
N SER A 55 11.81 -10.52 -10.35
CA SER A 55 12.08 -9.51 -9.31
C SER A 55 10.81 -8.79 -8.82
N PHE A 56 9.83 -8.59 -9.70
CA PHE A 56 8.58 -7.90 -9.40
C PHE A 56 7.74 -8.64 -8.37
N THR A 57 7.69 -9.97 -8.43
CA THR A 57 6.91 -10.79 -7.48
C THR A 57 7.39 -10.62 -6.04
N SER A 58 8.71 -10.68 -5.82
CA SER A 58 9.30 -10.45 -4.49
C SER A 58 9.11 -9.01 -4.00
N ALA A 59 9.19 -8.03 -4.91
CA ALA A 59 8.91 -6.63 -4.57
C ALA A 59 7.46 -6.43 -4.10
N GLN A 60 6.50 -7.07 -4.77
CA GLN A 60 5.09 -7.03 -4.35
C GLN A 60 4.87 -7.69 -2.98
N GLN A 61 5.48 -8.85 -2.73
CA GLN A 61 5.40 -9.51 -1.41
C GLN A 61 5.89 -8.59 -0.30
N LYS A 62 7.06 -7.96 -0.50
CA LYS A 62 7.63 -7.01 0.47
C LYS A 62 6.73 -5.79 0.67
N ALA A 63 6.09 -5.27 -0.39
CA ALA A 63 5.15 -4.17 -0.28
C ALA A 63 3.91 -4.54 0.56
N ARG A 64 3.37 -5.75 0.37
CA ARG A 64 2.24 -6.26 1.16
C ARG A 64 2.62 -6.52 2.61
N ASP A 65 3.79 -7.10 2.87
CA ASP A 65 4.30 -7.27 4.24
C ASP A 65 4.51 -5.91 4.93
N SER A 66 5.03 -4.91 4.22
CA SER A 66 5.15 -3.55 4.75
C SER A 66 3.78 -2.93 5.08
N LYS A 67 2.75 -3.21 4.28
CA LYS A 67 1.38 -2.77 4.56
C LYS A 67 0.83 -3.44 5.82
N ARG A 68 0.96 -4.77 5.96
CA ARG A 68 0.56 -5.51 7.17
C ARG A 68 1.21 -4.96 8.44
N LYS A 69 2.50 -4.64 8.39
CA LYS A 69 3.23 -4.04 9.51
C LYS A 69 2.66 -2.67 9.89
N SER A 70 2.48 -1.79 8.89
CA SER A 70 1.89 -0.46 9.08
C SER A 70 0.47 -0.53 9.66
N ASP A 71 -0.31 -1.52 9.23
CA ASP A 71 -1.66 -1.76 9.73
C ASP A 71 -1.68 -2.14 11.21
N LEU A 72 -0.81 -3.06 11.62
CA LEU A 72 -0.67 -3.45 13.02
C LEU A 72 -0.20 -2.28 13.89
N ASP A 73 0.70 -1.43 13.39
CA ASP A 73 1.11 -0.21 14.07
C ASP A 73 -0.04 0.79 14.23
N ALA A 74 -0.94 0.91 13.24
CA ALA A 74 -2.11 1.76 13.34
C ALA A 74 -3.08 1.26 14.44
N VAL A 75 -3.31 -0.05 14.51
CA VAL A 75 -4.14 -0.64 15.58
C VAL A 75 -3.49 -0.48 16.94
N LYS A 76 -2.17 -0.70 17.06
CA LYS A 76 -1.42 -0.45 18.30
C LYS A 76 -1.60 0.99 18.79
N LYS A 77 -1.44 1.98 17.91
CA LYS A 77 -1.64 3.40 18.28
C LYS A 77 -3.04 3.66 18.80
N ALA A 78 -4.05 3.07 18.15
CA ALA A 78 -5.42 3.22 18.57
C ALA A 78 -5.71 2.50 19.91
N LEU A 79 -5.05 1.37 20.17
CA LEU A 79 -5.12 0.65 21.46
C LEU A 79 -4.48 1.46 22.59
N VAL A 80 -3.31 2.06 22.33
CA VAL A 80 -2.63 2.97 23.27
C VAL A 80 -3.45 4.24 23.52
N LEU A 81 -4.21 4.70 22.53
CA LEU A 81 -5.13 5.82 22.75
C LEU A 81 -6.31 5.39 23.63
N ALA A 82 -6.92 4.25 23.32
CA ALA A 82 -8.02 3.68 24.10
C ALA A 82 -7.62 3.36 25.54
N SER A 83 -6.38 2.93 25.80
CA SER A 83 -5.89 2.64 27.14
C SER A 83 -5.83 3.88 28.05
N ASN A 84 -5.67 5.09 27.50
CA ASN A 84 -5.72 6.32 28.28
C ASN A 84 -7.13 6.60 28.83
N ASP A 85 -8.15 6.10 28.14
CA ASP A 85 -9.55 6.25 28.51
C ASP A 85 -10.07 5.01 29.28
N CYS A 86 -9.23 3.99 29.47
CA CYS A 86 -9.51 2.83 30.32
C CYS A 86 -9.14 3.15 31.77
N THR A 87 -10.11 3.04 32.69
CA THR A 87 -9.86 3.14 34.12
C THR A 87 -8.90 2.03 34.58
N GLY A 88 -7.69 2.42 34.97
CA GLY A 88 -6.63 1.51 35.42
C GLY A 88 -5.46 1.33 34.46
N GLY A 89 -5.47 1.95 33.27
CA GLY A 89 -4.33 1.92 32.34
C GLY A 89 -4.17 0.60 31.56
N GLY A 90 -5.22 -0.22 31.52
CA GLY A 90 -5.27 -1.47 30.76
C GLY A 90 -5.69 -1.28 29.29
N TYR A 91 -5.78 -2.39 28.55
CA TYR A 91 -6.28 -2.41 27.16
C TYR A 91 -7.63 -3.12 27.06
N PRO A 92 -8.45 -2.80 26.02
CA PRO A 92 -9.76 -3.44 25.84
C PRO A 92 -9.69 -4.96 25.75
N VAL A 93 -10.36 -5.68 26.65
CA VAL A 93 -10.48 -7.13 26.57
C VAL A 93 -11.71 -7.50 25.77
N ILE A 94 -11.50 -8.31 24.74
CA ILE A 94 -12.59 -8.86 23.94
C ILE A 94 -12.86 -10.27 24.42
N GLY A 95 -13.85 -10.41 25.31
CA GLY A 95 -14.38 -11.71 25.69
C GLY A 95 -15.26 -12.26 24.57
N GLY A 96 -15.04 -13.51 24.18
CA GLY A 96 -15.82 -14.15 23.13
C GLY A 96 -15.38 -15.58 22.85
N PHE A 97 -16.34 -16.41 22.45
CA PHE A 97 -16.08 -17.74 21.91
C PHE A 97 -15.61 -17.58 20.45
N GLY A 98 -14.32 -17.77 20.21
CA GLY A 98 -13.74 -17.64 18.87
C GLY A 98 -12.22 -17.61 18.89
N GLY A 99 -11.59 -17.91 17.75
CA GLY A 99 -10.14 -17.78 17.58
C GLY A 99 -9.68 -16.31 17.65
N THR A 100 -8.36 -16.12 17.66
CA THR A 100 -7.69 -14.81 17.74
C THR A 100 -8.06 -13.84 16.61
N GLU A 101 -8.47 -14.37 15.46
CA GLU A 101 -9.01 -13.60 14.33
C GLU A 101 -10.39 -13.00 14.65
N ALA A 102 -11.30 -13.77 15.27
CA ALA A 102 -12.62 -13.28 15.66
C ALA A 102 -12.51 -12.20 16.75
N LYS A 103 -11.54 -12.36 17.68
CA LYS A 103 -11.20 -11.33 18.66
C LYS A 103 -10.73 -10.04 17.99
N TYR A 104 -9.92 -10.12 16.94
CA TYR A 104 -9.47 -8.94 16.18
C TYR A 104 -10.63 -8.20 15.52
N VAL A 105 -11.55 -8.90 14.86
CA VAL A 105 -12.73 -8.29 14.21
C VAL A 105 -13.58 -7.51 15.23
N SER A 106 -13.84 -8.13 16.37
CA SER A 106 -14.62 -7.53 17.46
C SER A 106 -13.91 -6.35 18.09
N LEU A 107 -12.58 -6.42 18.26
CA LEU A 107 -11.77 -5.29 18.70
C LEU A 107 -11.92 -4.10 17.74
N ILE A 108 -11.68 -4.31 16.45
CA ILE A 108 -11.75 -3.21 15.47
C ILE A 108 -13.14 -2.59 15.44
N SER A 109 -14.20 -3.40 15.54
CA SER A 109 -15.58 -2.91 15.62
C SER A 109 -15.82 -2.03 16.86
N LEU A 110 -15.28 -2.44 18.02
CA LEU A 110 -15.32 -1.64 19.25
C LEU A 110 -14.55 -0.32 19.06
N MET A 111 -13.33 -0.38 18.54
CA MET A 111 -12.48 0.80 18.34
C MET A 111 -13.07 1.80 17.34
N GLN A 112 -13.80 1.31 16.32
CA GLN A 112 -14.56 2.17 15.41
C GLN A 112 -15.75 2.81 16.09
N THR A 113 -16.50 2.04 16.89
CA THR A 113 -17.64 2.54 17.67
C THR A 113 -17.22 3.62 18.65
N LEU A 114 -16.04 3.46 19.26
CA LEU A 114 -15.43 4.42 20.18
C LEU A 114 -14.58 5.50 19.47
N ASN A 115 -14.52 5.48 18.14
CA ASN A 115 -13.82 6.48 17.31
C ASN A 115 -12.29 6.59 17.54
N TYR A 116 -11.63 5.51 17.97
CA TYR A 116 -10.17 5.44 18.08
C TYR A 116 -9.48 5.09 16.74
N ILE A 117 -10.21 4.49 15.80
CA ILE A 117 -9.72 4.17 14.45
C ILE A 117 -10.81 4.43 13.40
N LYS A 118 -10.47 5.11 12.30
CA LYS A 118 -11.45 5.48 11.26
C LYS A 118 -11.68 4.41 10.19
N SER A 119 -10.66 3.61 9.89
CA SER A 119 -10.74 2.58 8.85
C SER A 119 -10.21 1.27 9.40
N THR A 120 -10.92 0.18 9.14
CA THR A 120 -10.44 -1.17 9.43
C THR A 120 -9.23 -1.48 8.55
N PRO A 121 -8.07 -1.83 9.14
CA PRO A 121 -7.00 -2.36 8.33
C PRO A 121 -7.45 -3.65 7.64
N GLN A 122 -7.20 -3.72 6.34
CA GLN A 122 -7.55 -4.87 5.52
C GLN A 122 -6.29 -5.38 4.83
N ASP A 123 -6.11 -6.69 4.85
CA ASP A 123 -4.99 -7.34 4.20
C ASP A 123 -5.07 -7.19 2.67
N PRO A 124 -3.95 -6.95 1.97
CA PRO A 124 -3.96 -6.78 0.52
C PRO A 124 -4.39 -8.01 -0.29
N ILE A 125 -4.35 -9.21 0.29
CA ILE A 125 -4.71 -10.48 -0.37
C ILE A 125 -6.01 -11.04 0.20
N GLN A 126 -6.14 -11.05 1.52
CA GLN A 126 -7.33 -11.58 2.16
C GLN A 126 -8.41 -10.49 2.27
N THR A 127 -9.52 -10.71 1.56
CA THR A 127 -10.72 -9.89 1.71
C THR A 127 -11.45 -10.28 3.00
N GLY A 128 -11.03 -9.70 4.12
CA GLY A 128 -11.60 -9.89 5.45
C GLY A 128 -10.59 -9.57 6.55
N ALA A 129 -11.06 -9.31 7.77
CA ALA A 129 -10.20 -9.03 8.93
C ALA A 129 -9.49 -10.28 9.51
N SER A 130 -9.64 -11.45 8.87
CA SER A 130 -9.03 -12.73 9.26
C SER A 130 -7.50 -12.80 9.14
N ALA A 131 -6.86 -11.85 8.47
CA ALA A 131 -5.40 -11.83 8.34
C ALA A 131 -4.68 -11.39 9.63
N TYR A 132 -5.38 -10.64 10.46
CA TYR A 132 -4.84 -10.05 11.69
C TYR A 132 -5.45 -10.73 12.91
N ASN A 133 -4.68 -10.75 13.98
CA ASN A 133 -5.01 -11.48 15.19
C ASN A 133 -4.83 -10.59 16.40
N TYR A 134 -5.67 -10.81 17.40
CA TYR A 134 -5.64 -10.10 18.67
C TYR A 134 -5.82 -11.07 19.84
N ASP A 135 -5.05 -10.86 20.91
CA ASP A 135 -5.24 -11.55 22.17
C ASP A 135 -4.82 -10.69 23.37
N THR A 136 -5.24 -11.08 24.58
CA THR A 136 -4.91 -10.39 25.84
C THR A 136 -4.48 -11.35 26.96
N SER A 137 -3.78 -10.86 27.99
CA SER A 137 -3.29 -11.67 29.15
C SER A 137 -4.39 -12.10 30.10
N SER A 138 -5.51 -11.41 30.07
CA SER A 138 -6.49 -11.47 31.14
C SER A 138 -7.11 -12.85 31.16
N GLY A 139 -6.81 -13.63 32.21
CA GLY A 139 -7.45 -14.92 32.49
C GLY A 139 -8.94 -14.82 32.81
N THR A 140 -9.54 -13.62 32.68
CA THR A 140 -10.97 -13.38 32.80
C THR A 140 -11.68 -13.71 31.49
N THR A 141 -12.70 -14.56 31.59
CA THR A 141 -13.63 -14.91 30.51
C THR A 141 -14.72 -13.86 30.33
N THR A 142 -14.76 -12.83 31.18
CA THR A 142 -15.65 -11.68 31.05
C THR A 142 -15.06 -10.70 30.05
N ALA A 143 -15.86 -10.30 29.05
CA ALA A 143 -15.48 -9.26 28.12
C ALA A 143 -15.40 -7.93 28.87
N ASP A 144 -14.20 -7.56 29.32
CA ASP A 144 -13.94 -6.24 29.88
C ASP A 144 -13.59 -5.30 28.73
N THR A 145 -14.62 -4.90 27.98
CA THR A 145 -14.49 -3.85 26.98
C THR A 145 -14.31 -2.54 27.73
N CYS A 146 -13.16 -1.86 27.60
CA CYS A 146 -13.06 -0.49 28.10
C CYS A 146 -14.12 0.38 27.44
N PRO A 147 -15.00 1.01 28.24
CA PRO A 147 -15.02 2.47 28.29
C PRO A 147 -15.43 3.01 29.68
N ASP A 148 -15.02 4.23 30.07
CA ASP A 148 -15.99 5.05 30.82
C ASP A 148 -16.09 6.53 30.42
N ALA A 149 -17.33 6.92 30.10
CA ALA A 149 -18.00 8.09 30.66
C ALA A 149 -19.38 7.72 31.26
N SER A 150 -19.75 6.43 31.27
CA SER A 150 -21.14 5.97 31.51
C SER A 150 -21.30 4.84 32.55
N GLY A 151 -20.24 4.44 33.25
CA GLY A 151 -20.32 3.51 34.39
C GLY A 151 -20.67 2.06 34.03
N GLY A 152 -19.64 1.21 33.86
CA GLY A 152 -19.85 -0.23 33.84
C GLY A 152 -18.62 -1.12 33.59
N ARG A 153 -17.92 -1.46 34.69
CA ARG A 153 -17.13 -2.69 35.01
C ARG A 153 -15.61 -2.81 34.68
N THR A 154 -14.85 -2.71 35.79
CA THR A 154 -13.65 -3.45 36.30
C THR A 154 -12.34 -3.44 35.49
N THR A 155 -11.24 -2.84 35.96
CA THR A 155 -10.28 -3.19 37.06
C THR A 155 -9.32 -4.38 36.81
N ASP A 156 -8.80 -4.53 35.60
CA ASP A 156 -7.47 -5.11 35.42
C ASP A 156 -6.52 -4.08 34.81
N SER A 157 -5.85 -3.34 35.71
CA SER A 157 -4.75 -2.42 35.41
C SER A 157 -3.49 -3.07 34.81
N SER A 158 -3.52 -4.38 34.53
CA SER A 158 -2.40 -5.20 34.04
C SER A 158 -2.74 -5.96 32.74
N THR A 159 -3.90 -5.67 32.12
CA THR A 159 -4.23 -6.21 30.81
C THR A 159 -3.19 -5.77 29.79
N LYS A 160 -2.62 -6.72 29.06
CA LYS A 160 -1.72 -6.49 27.94
C LYS A 160 -2.34 -7.04 26.69
N PHE A 161 -1.95 -6.50 25.55
CA PHE A 161 -2.37 -7.00 24.26
C PHE A 161 -1.23 -7.64 23.48
N LEU A 162 -1.59 -8.56 22.58
CA LEU A 162 -0.72 -9.12 21.56
C LEU A 162 -1.46 -9.05 20.21
N LEU A 163 -0.85 -8.38 19.25
CA LEU A 163 -1.30 -8.32 17.87
C LEU A 163 -0.32 -9.07 16.97
N TRP A 164 -0.81 -9.77 15.94
CA TRP A 164 0.07 -10.34 14.92
C TRP A 164 -0.60 -10.54 13.57
N ALA A 165 0.23 -10.64 12.55
CA ALA A 165 -0.13 -11.04 11.19
C ALA A 165 0.92 -11.99 10.64
N THR A 166 0.51 -12.86 9.73
CA THR A 166 1.44 -13.75 9.00
C THR A 166 2.00 -13.01 7.79
N LEU A 167 3.32 -12.93 7.68
CA LEU A 167 4.04 -12.37 6.55
C LEU A 167 4.19 -13.41 5.43
N GLU A 168 4.26 -12.92 4.19
CA GLU A 168 4.53 -13.76 3.02
C GLU A 168 6.00 -14.16 2.95
N ASN A 169 6.89 -13.20 3.22
CA ASN A 169 8.32 -13.41 3.20
C ASN A 169 8.82 -14.06 4.51
N SER A 170 9.20 -15.34 4.44
CA SER A 170 9.77 -16.08 5.58
C SER A 170 11.16 -15.59 6.01
N ASN A 171 11.85 -14.87 5.13
CA ASN A 171 13.19 -14.35 5.38
C ASN A 171 13.16 -12.87 5.81
N ASP A 172 11.98 -12.33 6.09
CA ASP A 172 11.88 -10.98 6.63
C ASP A 172 12.53 -10.97 8.03
N PRO A 173 13.53 -10.11 8.30
CA PRO A 173 14.20 -10.09 9.59
C PRO A 173 13.26 -9.69 10.75
N ALA A 174 12.14 -9.05 10.44
CA ALA A 174 11.12 -8.74 11.42
C ALA A 174 10.10 -9.88 11.60
N ALA A 175 10.09 -10.90 10.74
CA ALA A 175 9.38 -12.14 11.03
C ALA A 175 9.99 -12.73 12.31
N ASP A 176 9.15 -13.06 13.27
CA ASP A 176 9.51 -13.58 14.58
C ASP A 176 10.20 -12.57 15.52
N SER A 177 10.35 -11.31 15.08
CA SER A 177 10.74 -10.21 15.96
C SER A 177 9.54 -9.75 16.77
N ALA A 178 9.39 -10.25 17.99
CA ALA A 178 8.48 -9.67 18.95
C ALA A 178 9.03 -8.34 19.47
N SER A 179 8.20 -7.28 19.46
CA SER A 179 8.48 -6.11 20.30
C SER A 179 8.51 -6.57 21.75
N VAL A 180 9.64 -6.44 22.45
CA VAL A 180 9.77 -6.89 23.84
C VAL A 180 9.00 -5.93 24.75
N GLY A 181 7.90 -6.39 25.34
CA GLY A 181 7.14 -5.68 26.38
C GLY A 181 7.30 -6.30 27.76
N LYS A 182 7.55 -5.48 28.79
CA LYS A 182 7.73 -5.95 30.18
C LYS A 182 6.40 -6.32 30.82
N SER A 183 6.17 -7.60 31.13
CA SER A 183 5.29 -8.18 32.20
C SER A 183 4.39 -9.34 31.73
N GLY A 184 4.89 -10.59 31.79
CA GLY A 184 4.04 -11.77 31.99
C GLY A 184 3.27 -12.35 30.79
N ILE A 185 2.76 -11.57 29.84
CA ILE A 185 2.60 -12.08 28.46
C ILE A 185 3.97 -11.93 27.82
N ALA A 186 4.63 -13.03 27.52
CA ALA A 186 5.80 -12.95 26.65
C ALA A 186 5.32 -12.52 25.26
N CYS A 187 5.52 -11.24 24.92
CA CYS A 187 5.73 -10.87 23.53
C CYS A 187 6.99 -11.60 23.08
N GLY A 188 6.85 -12.85 22.65
CA GLY A 188 7.99 -13.75 22.53
C GLY A 188 7.70 -15.21 22.85
N ILE A 189 6.51 -15.74 22.55
CA ILE A 189 6.45 -17.14 22.14
C ILE A 189 6.82 -17.19 20.67
N THR A 190 8.12 -17.33 20.42
CA THR A 190 8.63 -17.86 19.16
C THR A 190 8.10 -19.29 19.04
N SER A 191 6.97 -19.48 18.35
CA SER A 191 6.80 -20.74 17.66
C SER A 191 7.78 -20.66 16.49
N ALA A 192 8.88 -21.41 16.56
CA ALA A 192 10.03 -21.39 15.65
C ALA A 192 9.71 -21.84 14.20
N SER A 193 8.52 -21.51 13.69
CA SER A 193 7.96 -22.05 12.45
C SER A 193 6.92 -21.12 11.78
N ALA A 194 6.46 -20.06 12.46
CA ALA A 194 5.34 -19.26 11.96
C ALA A 194 5.83 -17.87 11.54
N LYS A 195 5.93 -17.62 10.22
CA LYS A 195 6.30 -16.34 9.56
C LYS A 195 5.49 -15.13 10.10
N ARG A 196 5.65 -14.71 11.35
CA ARG A 196 4.68 -13.83 12.03
C ARG A 196 5.35 -12.56 12.49
N TYR A 197 4.71 -11.44 12.22
CA TYR A 197 5.11 -10.16 12.77
C TYR A 197 4.24 -9.84 13.98
N TYR A 198 4.88 -9.62 15.13
CA TYR A 198 4.21 -9.40 16.41
C TYR A 198 4.32 -7.94 16.84
N VAL A 199 3.23 -7.39 17.36
CA VAL A 199 3.16 -6.05 17.91
C VAL A 199 2.49 -6.11 19.28
N CYS A 200 3.14 -5.53 20.29
CA CYS A 200 2.59 -5.43 21.63
C CYS A 200 3.04 -4.14 22.33
N GLU A 201 2.61 -3.97 23.57
CA GLU A 201 3.04 -2.90 24.49
C GLU A 201 4.53 -3.02 24.85
N GLN A 202 5.19 -1.91 25.23
CA GLN A 202 6.58 -1.90 25.75
C GLN A 202 6.59 -1.88 27.29
#